data_AF-A0A352NCV2-F1
#
_entry.id   AF-A0A352NCV2-F1
#
_cell.length_a   1.000
_cell.length_b   1.000
_cell.length_c   1.000
_cell.angle_alpha   90.00
_cell.angle_beta   90.00
_cell.angle_gamma   90.00
#
_symmetry.space_group_name_H-M   'P 1'
#
loop_
_entity.id
_entity.type
_entity.pdbx_description
1 polymer ?
#
loop_
_entity_poly.entity_id
_entity_poly.type
_entity_poly.pdbx_seq_one_letter_code
_entity_poly.pdbx_strand_id
1 'polypeptide(L)' 'MKILITAGGTTEPIDTVRGITNFATGSLGKFTAEEFLEHGHHVILLAG' A
#
# COMPACT_ATOMS: atom_id res chain seq x y z
N MET A 1 2.66 18.36 -4.16
CA MET A 1 1.32 18.13 -3.52
C MET A 1 1.51 17.27 -2.28
N LYS A 2 0.49 17.14 -1.41
CA LYS A 2 0.46 16.13 -0.34
C LYS A 2 -0.38 14.94 -0.82
N ILE A 3 0.20 13.75 -0.88
CA ILE A 3 -0.40 12.57 -1.51
C ILE A 3 -0.43 11.43 -0.48
N LEU A 4 -1.57 10.77 -0.36
CA LEU A 4 -1.73 9.52 0.39
C LEU A 4 -1.93 8.38 -0.60
N ILE A 5 -1.08 7.35 -0.51
CA ILE A 5 -1.15 6.13 -1.30
C ILE A 5 -1.39 4.97 -0.35
N THR A 6 -2.35 4.11 -0.67
CA THR A 6 -2.55 2.82 0.01
C THR A 6 -2.05 1.71 -0.92
N ALA A 7 -1.27 0.76 -0.40
CA ALA A 7 -0.72 -0.33 -1.19
C ALA A 7 -0.65 -1.62 -0.36
N GLY A 8 -0.53 -2.75 -1.03
CA GLY A 8 -0.47 -4.05 -0.35
C GLY A 8 -1.85 -4.65 -0.11
N GLY A 9 -1.85 -5.81 0.52
CA GLY A 9 -3.06 -6.56 0.79
C GLY A 9 -3.73 -6.14 2.09
N THR A 10 -5.01 -6.45 2.21
CA THR A 10 -5.72 -6.46 3.48
C THR A 10 -6.01 -7.90 3.85
N THR A 11 -6.07 -8.19 5.14
CA THR A 11 -6.43 -9.51 5.67
C THR A 11 -7.62 -9.37 6.61
N GLU A 12 -8.76 -9.93 6.22
CA GLU A 12 -9.94 -10.01 7.08
C GLU A 12 -9.87 -11.27 7.94
N PRO A 13 -9.89 -11.18 9.29
CA PRO A 13 -9.72 -12.33 10.16
C PRO A 13 -10.95 -13.24 10.13
N ILE A 14 -10.72 -14.55 10.09
CA ILE A 14 -11.75 -15.59 10.30
C ILE A 14 -11.72 -16.06 11.76
N ASP A 15 -10.51 -16.32 12.27
CA ASP A 15 -10.23 -16.70 13.65
C ASP A 15 -8.80 -16.25 14.02
N THR A 16 -8.26 -16.72 15.14
CA THR A 16 -6.93 -16.32 15.62
C THR A 16 -5.77 -16.84 14.75
N VAL A 17 -6.03 -17.66 13.74
CA VAL A 17 -5.01 -18.28 12.87
C VAL A 17 -5.24 -17.96 11.40
N ARG A 18 -6.51 -17.94 10.95
CA ARG A 18 -6.87 -17.82 9.53
C ARG A 18 -7.40 -16.43 9.21
N GLY A 19 -7.10 -15.96 8.00
CA GLY A 19 -7.69 -14.76 7.43
C GLY A 19 -7.86 -14.89 5.92
N ILE A 20 -8.73 -14.05 5.36
CA ILE A 20 -8.89 -13.91 3.91
C ILE A 20 -8.04 -12.73 3.48
N THR A 21 -6.96 -13.02 2.77
CA THR A 21 -6.00 -12.02 2.30
C THR A 21 -6.16 -11.82 0.79
N ASN A 22 -6.19 -10.57 0.34
CA ASN A 22 -6.12 -10.28 -1.08
C ASN A 22 -4.68 -10.44 -1.62
N PHE A 23 -4.51 -10.71 -2.92
CA PHE A 23 -3.21 -11.07 -3.51
C PHE A 23 -2.28 -9.88 -3.82
N ALA A 24 -2.65 -8.65 -3.46
CA ALA A 24 -1.86 -7.49 -3.83
C ALA A 24 -0.49 -7.51 -3.15
N THR A 25 0.57 -7.41 -3.94
CA THR A 25 1.96 -7.40 -3.44
C THR A 25 2.44 -6.02 -2.98
N GLY A 26 1.67 -4.96 -3.28
CA GLY A 26 2.05 -3.57 -3.01
C GLY A 26 3.12 -2.99 -3.94
N SER A 27 3.71 -3.78 -4.84
CA SER A 27 4.83 -3.35 -5.70
C SER A 27 4.49 -2.13 -6.56
N LEU A 28 3.31 -2.10 -7.18
CA LEU A 28 2.87 -0.96 -7.98
C LEU A 28 2.68 0.30 -7.12
N GLY A 29 2.10 0.16 -5.92
CA GLY A 29 1.91 1.29 -5.02
C GLY A 29 3.24 1.88 -4.55
N LYS A 30 4.26 1.03 -4.35
CA LYS A 30 5.64 1.46 -4.10
C LYS A 30 6.22 2.25 -5.29
N PHE A 31 6.16 1.71 -6.51
CA PHE A 31 6.66 2.42 -7.70
C PHE A 31 5.94 3.76 -7.92
N THR A 32 4.63 3.78 -7.67
CA THR A 32 3.84 5.03 -7.77
C THR A 32 4.28 6.06 -6.73
N ALA A 33 4.60 5.62 -5.51
CA ALA A 33 5.12 6.51 -4.48
C ALA A 33 6.50 7.07 -4.86
N GLU A 34 7.39 6.23 -5.39
CA GLU A 34 8.71 6.63 -5.88
C GLU A 34 8.59 7.69 -6.99
N GLU A 35 7.73 7.46 -7.99
CA GLU A 35 7.47 8.40 -9.08
C GLU A 35 7.06 9.80 -8.57
N PHE A 36 6.13 9.85 -7.62
CA PHE A 36 5.68 11.13 -7.06
C PHE A 36 6.73 11.81 -6.17
N LEU A 37 7.57 11.03 -5.47
CA LEU A 37 8.70 11.56 -4.72
C LEU A 37 9.74 12.18 -5.66
N GLU A 38 10.03 11.52 -6.80
CA GLU A 38 10.94 12.05 -7.84
C GLU A 38 10.46 13.38 -8.42
N HIS A 39 9.14 13.58 -8.48
CA HIS A 39 8.50 14.84 -8.89
C HIS A 39 8.33 15.86 -7.74
N GLY A 40 8.99 15.64 -6.60
CA GLY A 40 9.06 16.59 -5.49
C GLY A 40 7.76 16.72 -4.69
N HIS A 41 6.91 15.69 -4.70
CA HIS A 41 5.70 15.67 -3.87
C HIS A 41 5.95 15.06 -2.50
N HIS A 42 5.13 15.45 -1.52
CA HIS A 42 5.16 14.86 -0.19
C HIS A 42 4.19 13.66 -0.16
N VAL A 43 4.73 12.46 -0.04
CA VAL A 43 3.97 11.21 -0.13
C VAL A 43 3.94 10.51 1.22
N ILE A 44 2.74 10.06 1.61
CA ILE A 44 2.54 9.08 2.69
C ILE A 44 2.10 7.78 2.01
N LEU A 45 2.85 6.70 2.22
CA LEU A 45 2.49 5.36 1.76
C LEU A 45 2.03 4.54 2.96
N LEU A 46 0.75 4.16 2.99
CA LEU A 46 0.21 3.19 3.93
C LEU A 46 0.23 1.80 3.27
N ALA A 47 1.19 0.98 3.68
CA ALA A 47 1.35 -0.39 3.18
C ALA A 47 0.71 -1.39 4.14
N GLY A 48 -0.12 -2.29 3.59
CA GLY A 48 -0.72 -3.43 4.26
C GLY A 48 0.10 -4.71 4.15
#